data_AF-A0A963GLS7-F1
#
_entry.id   AF-A0A963GLS7-F1
#
_cell.length_a   1.000
_cell.length_b   1.000
_cell.length_c   1.000
_cell.angle_alpha   90.00
_cell.angle_beta   90.00
_cell.angle_gamma   90.00
#
_symmetry.space_group_name_H-M   'P 1'
#
loop_
_entity.id
_entity.type
_entity.pdbx_description
1 polymer ?
#
loop_
_entity_poly.entity_id
_entity_poly.type
_entity_poly.pdbx_seq_one_letter_code
_entity_poly.pdbx_strand_id
1 'polypeptide(L)'
;MALITDYLVQGGQMLLILLLAPLLTGWVRALKAQLLRRRGPSLLQPYRDLFKLLRKEVVLADSASWLFRVAPYLIFAALWVAAALVPTFASGLPFSWTADLIAIVALLGTARFFLALAGLDVGTSFGG
;
A
#
# COMPACT_ATOMS: atom_id res chain seq x y z
N MET A 1 31.29 -7.00 -3.24
CA MET A 1 30.48 -8.20 -2.98
C MET A 1 29.36 -7.89 -1.98
N ALA A 2 29.64 -7.40 -0.77
CA ALA A 2 28.62 -7.07 0.26
C ALA A 2 27.50 -6.12 -0.22
N LEU A 3 27.83 -5.02 -0.90
CA LEU A 3 26.82 -4.07 -1.36
C LEU A 3 25.79 -4.67 -2.33
N ILE A 4 26.24 -5.54 -3.25
CA ILE A 4 25.34 -6.19 -4.23
C ILE A 4 24.40 -7.15 -3.51
N THR A 5 24.91 -7.91 -2.54
CA THR A 5 24.07 -8.80 -1.73
C THR A 5 23.06 -8.02 -0.90
N ASP A 6 23.43 -6.87 -0.34
CA ASP A 6 22.52 -6.04 0.48
C ASP A 6 21.37 -5.48 -0.34
N TYR A 7 21.65 -4.98 -1.55
CA TYR A 7 20.60 -4.52 -2.48
C TYR A 7 19.70 -5.66 -2.97
N LEU A 8 20.27 -6.84 -3.23
CA LEU A 8 19.48 -8.02 -3.61
C LEU A 8 18.56 -8.48 -2.48
N VAL A 9 19.06 -8.51 -1.24
CA VAL A 9 18.27 -8.84 -0.05
C VAL A 9 17.17 -7.81 0.17
N GLN A 10 17.47 -6.52 0.03
CA GLN A 10 16.48 -5.46 0.12
C GLN A 10 15.39 -5.59 -0.96
N GLY A 11 15.79 -5.81 -2.22
CA GLY A 11 14.86 -6.04 -3.32
C GLY A 11 13.97 -7.26 -3.08
N GLY A 12 14.55 -8.36 -2.60
CA GLY A 12 13.82 -9.56 -2.20
C GLY A 12 12.82 -9.30 -1.07
N GLN A 13 13.21 -8.56 -0.04
CA GLN A 13 12.32 -8.14 1.05
C GLN A 13 11.15 -7.30 0.51
N MET A 14 11.41 -6.33 -0.37
CA MET A 14 10.35 -5.49 -0.93
C MET A 14 9.36 -6.29 -1.79
N LEU A 15 9.87 -7.23 -2.60
CA LEU A 15 9.03 -8.14 -3.39
C LEU A 15 8.18 -9.03 -2.48
N LEU A 16 8.76 -9.57 -1.41
CA LEU A 16 8.02 -10.35 -0.41
C LEU A 16 6.92 -9.52 0.26
N ILE A 17 7.21 -8.28 0.66
CA ILE A 17 6.21 -7.38 1.25
C ILE A 17 5.06 -7.12 0.27
N LEU A 18 5.38 -6.81 -0.99
CA LEU A 18 4.37 -6.56 -2.03
C LEU A 18 3.47 -7.77 -2.27
N LEU A 19 4.07 -8.98 -2.29
CA LEU A 19 3.33 -10.22 -2.46
C LEU A 19 2.53 -10.57 -1.20
N LEU A 20 3.07 -10.40 0.00
CA LEU A 20 2.39 -10.79 1.25
C LEU A 20 1.25 -9.83 1.64
N ALA A 21 1.29 -8.56 1.26
CA ALA A 21 0.29 -7.57 1.66
C ALA A 21 -1.17 -7.93 1.25
N PRO A 22 -1.45 -8.36 -0.01
CA PRO A 22 -2.78 -8.86 -0.39
C PRO A 22 -3.17 -10.14 0.35
N LEU A 23 -2.22 -11.06 0.60
CA LEU A 23 -2.50 -12.31 1.32
C LEU A 23 -2.93 -12.03 2.77
N LEU A 24 -2.22 -11.13 3.45
CA LEU A 24 -2.57 -10.71 4.81
C LEU A 24 -3.96 -10.06 4.83
N THR A 25 -4.28 -9.25 3.83
CA THR A 25 -5.62 -8.66 3.68
C THR A 25 -6.70 -9.74 3.53
N GLY A 26 -6.43 -10.78 2.73
CA GLY A 26 -7.33 -11.93 2.55
C GLY A 26 -7.52 -12.72 3.84
N TRP A 27 -6.43 -12.94 4.58
CA TRP A 27 -6.45 -13.62 5.88
C TRP A 27 -7.27 -12.85 6.92
N VAL A 28 -7.05 -11.54 7.06
CA VAL A 28 -7.85 -10.70 7.97
C VAL A 28 -9.34 -10.74 7.61
N ARG A 29 -9.68 -10.72 6.32
CA ARG A 29 -11.09 -10.84 5.86
C ARG A 29 -11.68 -12.22 6.19
N ALA A 30 -10.93 -13.29 5.99
CA ALA A 30 -11.36 -14.65 6.32
C ALA A 30 -11.59 -14.81 7.83
N LEU A 31 -10.65 -14.33 8.66
CA LEU A 31 -10.78 -14.34 10.11
C LEU A 31 -12.01 -13.54 10.58
N LYS A 32 -12.19 -12.31 10.08
CA LYS A 32 -13.36 -11.49 10.43
C LYS A 32 -14.66 -12.21 10.08
N ALA A 33 -14.74 -12.88 8.94
CA ALA A 33 -15.93 -13.63 8.54
C ALA A 33 -16.19 -14.84 9.47
N GLN A 34 -15.14 -15.58 9.84
CA GLN A 34 -15.25 -16.69 10.79
C GLN A 34 -15.74 -16.22 12.17
N LEU A 35 -15.20 -15.11 12.68
CA LEU A 35 -15.65 -14.51 13.94
C LEU A 35 -17.12 -14.08 13.90
N LEU A 36 -17.59 -13.61 12.73
CA LEU A 36 -18.98 -13.25 12.48
C LEU A 36 -19.88 -14.46 12.14
N ARG A 37 -19.37 -15.70 12.27
CA ARG A 37 -20.05 -16.95 11.88
C ARG A 37 -20.58 -16.95 10.43
N ARG A 38 -19.86 -16.30 9.53
CA ARG A 38 -20.14 -16.29 8.08
C ARG A 38 -19.04 -17.04 7.32
N ARG A 39 -19.37 -17.59 6.15
CA ARG A 39 -18.37 -18.18 5.26
C ARG A 39 -17.59 -17.05 4.58
N GLY A 40 -16.32 -16.92 4.93
CA GLY A 40 -15.44 -15.86 4.41
C GLY A 40 -14.98 -16.08 2.97
N PRO A 41 -14.43 -15.02 2.34
CA PRO A 41 -13.82 -15.12 1.02
C PRO A 41 -12.55 -15.99 1.08
N SER A 42 -12.12 -16.50 -0.08
CA SER A 42 -10.85 -17.22 -0.19
C SER A 42 -9.65 -16.32 0.12
N LEU A 43 -8.57 -16.89 0.67
CA LEU A 43 -7.33 -16.13 0.98
C LEU A 43 -6.73 -15.45 -0.25
N LEU A 44 -6.88 -16.07 -1.42
CA LEU A 44 -6.36 -15.55 -2.69
C LEU A 44 -7.31 -14.55 -3.37
N GLN A 45 -8.47 -14.25 -2.77
CA GLN A 45 -9.44 -13.31 -3.33
C GLN A 45 -8.84 -11.94 -3.66
N PRO A 46 -8.00 -11.31 -2.80
CA PRO A 46 -7.43 -9.99 -3.09
C PRO A 46 -6.56 -9.96 -4.34
N TYR A 47 -5.85 -11.05 -4.67
CA TYR A 47 -5.08 -11.13 -5.92
C TYR A 47 -5.99 -11.19 -7.15
N ARG A 48 -7.09 -11.95 -7.07
CA ARG A 48 -8.08 -12.00 -8.15
C ARG A 48 -8.75 -10.65 -8.35
N ASP A 49 -9.03 -9.94 -7.26
CA ASP A 49 -9.60 -8.60 -7.29
C ASP A 49 -8.62 -7.61 -7.94
N LEU A 50 -7.33 -7.65 -7.57
CA LEU A 50 -6.30 -6.80 -8.18
C LEU A 50 -6.18 -7.06 -9.68
N PHE A 51 -6.07 -8.33 -10.08
CA PHE A 51 -6.00 -8.72 -11.49
C PHE A 51 -7.24 -8.30 -12.28
N LYS A 52 -8.42 -8.38 -11.67
CA LYS A 52 -9.67 -7.90 -12.25
C LYS A 52 -9.64 -6.38 -12.42
N LEU A 53 -9.17 -5.62 -11.43
CA LEU A 53 -9.12 -4.15 -11.48
C LEU A 53 -8.11 -3.64 -12.52
N LEU A 54 -6.96 -4.31 -12.67
CA LEU A 54 -5.96 -3.96 -13.68
C LEU A 54 -6.46 -4.13 -15.13
N ARG A 55 -7.53 -4.92 -15.33
CA ARG A 55 -8.16 -5.14 -16.63
C ARG A 55 -9.33 -4.20 -16.90
N LYS A 56 -9.72 -3.37 -15.93
CA LYS A 56 -10.82 -2.43 -16.08
C LYS A 56 -10.34 -1.11 -16.67
N GLU A 57 -11.23 -0.47 -17.41
CA GLU A 57 -11.05 0.91 -17.84
C GLU A 57 -11.15 1.86 -16.66
N VAL A 58 -10.34 2.91 -16.70
CA VAL A 58 -10.31 3.95 -15.67
C VAL A 58 -11.41 4.96 -15.98
N VAL A 59 -12.36 5.10 -15.07
CA VAL A 59 -13.41 6.12 -15.13
C VAL A 59 -13.02 7.27 -14.21
N LEU A 60 -12.90 8.47 -14.76
CA LEU A 60 -12.59 9.71 -14.04
C LEU A 60 -13.77 10.66 -14.16
N ALA A 61 -14.12 11.36 -13.09
CA ALA A 61 -15.13 12.40 -13.14
C ALA A 61 -14.62 13.61 -13.93
N ASP A 62 -15.51 14.28 -14.67
CA ASP A 62 -15.17 15.48 -15.43
C ASP A 62 -14.76 16.66 -14.52
N SER A 63 -15.28 16.69 -13.29
CA SER A 63 -14.94 17.67 -12.26
C SER A 63 -13.61 17.40 -11.55
N ALA A 64 -13.05 16.18 -11.66
CA ALA A 64 -11.85 15.81 -10.94
C ALA A 64 -10.63 16.54 -11.52
N SER A 65 -9.83 17.14 -10.65
CA SER A 65 -8.63 17.85 -11.09
C SER A 65 -7.49 16.87 -11.40
N TRP A 66 -6.35 17.43 -11.82
CA TRP A 66 -5.13 16.65 -12.03
C TRP A 66 -4.67 15.94 -10.74
N LEU A 67 -5.03 16.48 -9.58
CA LEU A 67 -4.65 15.96 -8.27
C LEU A 67 -5.23 14.56 -8.04
N PHE A 68 -6.50 14.33 -8.35
CA PHE A 68 -7.13 13.01 -8.25
C PHE A 68 -6.39 11.94 -9.07
N ARG A 69 -5.79 12.33 -10.20
CA ARG A 69 -5.01 11.41 -11.05
C ARG A 69 -3.66 11.07 -10.44
N VAL A 70 -3.01 12.04 -9.78
CA VAL A 70 -1.66 11.88 -9.21
C VAL A 70 -1.68 11.28 -7.81
N ALA A 71 -2.73 11.53 -7.02
CA ALA A 71 -2.82 11.12 -5.62
C ALA A 71 -2.60 9.61 -5.39
N PRO A 72 -3.16 8.66 -6.17
CA PRO A 72 -2.91 7.23 -5.97
C PRO A 72 -1.42 6.86 -6.05
N TYR A 73 -0.67 7.52 -6.94
CA TYR A 73 0.77 7.30 -7.08
C TYR A 73 1.56 7.87 -5.91
N LEU A 74 1.19 9.06 -5.41
CA LEU A 74 1.82 9.66 -4.23
C LEU A 74 1.58 8.84 -2.97
N ILE A 75 0.35 8.35 -2.78
CA ILE A 75 -0.01 7.46 -1.66
C ILE A 75 0.80 6.18 -1.73
N PHE A 76 0.85 5.53 -2.90
CA PHE A 76 1.63 4.32 -3.09
C PHE A 76 3.12 4.55 -2.82
N ALA A 77 3.70 5.63 -3.38
CA ALA A 77 5.11 5.97 -3.19
C ALA A 77 5.45 6.21 -1.71
N ALA A 78 4.65 7.00 -0.99
CA ALA A 78 4.86 7.26 0.42
C ALA A 78 4.80 5.98 1.27
N LEU A 79 3.82 5.10 1.01
CA LEU A 79 3.71 3.81 1.70
C LEU A 79 4.84 2.85 1.31
N TRP A 80 5.29 2.86 0.06
CA TRP A 80 6.39 2.03 -0.42
C TRP A 80 7.71 2.41 0.24
N VAL A 81 8.01 3.71 0.32
CA VAL A 81 9.19 4.22 1.04
C VAL A 81 9.09 3.89 2.52
N ALA A 82 7.93 4.06 3.15
CA ALA A 82 7.74 3.69 4.56
C ALA A 82 8.00 2.18 4.79
N ALA A 83 7.52 1.31 3.89
CA ALA A 83 7.77 -0.12 3.97
C ALA A 83 9.26 -0.49 3.74
N ALA A 84 9.96 0.26 2.89
CA ALA A 84 11.40 0.06 2.64
C ALA A 84 12.27 0.42 3.85
N LEU A 85 11.83 1.40 4.65
CA LEU A 85 12.54 1.86 5.85
C LEU A 85 12.39 0.89 7.04
N VAL A 86 11.33 0.08 7.09
CA VAL A 86 11.08 -0.87 8.18
C VAL A 86 11.83 -2.19 7.93
N PRO A 87 12.84 -2.55 8.76
CA PRO A 87 13.54 -3.82 8.65
C PRO A 87 12.62 -4.97 9.10
N THR A 88 11.85 -5.53 8.18
CA THR A 88 10.81 -6.53 8.49
C THR A 88 11.36 -7.96 8.48
N PHE A 89 12.32 -8.27 7.60
CA PHE A 89 12.80 -9.65 7.40
C PHE A 89 14.34 -9.78 7.44
N ALA A 90 15.10 -8.70 7.29
CA ALA A 90 16.56 -8.69 7.40
C ALA A 90 17.05 -7.54 8.31
N SER A 91 18.05 -7.82 9.15
CA SER A 91 18.76 -6.81 9.96
C SER A 91 20.00 -6.30 9.21
N GLY A 92 20.40 -5.04 9.44
CA GLY A 92 21.58 -4.44 8.79
C GLY A 92 21.35 -3.84 7.40
N LEU A 93 20.10 -3.57 7.02
CA LEU A 93 19.77 -2.92 5.75
C LEU A 93 20.31 -1.47 5.71
N PRO A 94 20.83 -1.00 4.57
CA PRO A 94 21.48 0.32 4.46
C PRO A 94 20.55 1.49 4.83
N PHE A 95 19.24 1.31 4.71
CA PHE A 95 18.23 2.33 5.04
C PHE A 95 17.78 2.32 6.51
N SER A 96 18.17 1.33 7.32
CA SER A 96 17.68 1.22 8.70
C SER A 96 18.21 2.33 9.62
N TRP A 97 19.33 2.96 9.27
CA TRP A 97 19.92 4.05 10.07
C TRP A 97 19.15 5.39 9.92
N THR A 98 18.40 5.58 8.84
CA THR A 98 17.56 6.77 8.58
C THR A 98 16.10 6.55 8.98
N ALA A 99 15.73 5.32 9.37
CA ALA A 99 14.38 4.96 9.78
C ALA A 99 14.08 5.43 11.22
N ASP A 100 13.99 6.75 11.41
CA ASP A 100 13.40 7.31 12.64
C ASP A 100 11.87 7.21 12.56
N LEU A 101 11.23 6.97 13.70
CA LEU A 101 9.78 6.94 13.85
C LEU A 101 9.13 8.21 13.29
N ILE A 102 9.80 9.35 13.40
CA ILE A 102 9.32 10.63 12.84
C ILE A 102 9.15 10.53 11.32
N ALA A 103 10.12 9.96 10.60
CA ALA A 103 10.05 9.81 9.15
C ALA A 103 8.92 8.86 8.73
N ILE A 104 8.75 7.75 9.45
CA ILE A 104 7.67 6.79 9.20
C ILE A 104 6.31 7.45 9.43
N VAL A 105 6.13 8.13 10.57
CA VAL A 105 4.88 8.85 10.89
C VAL A 105 4.59 9.93 9.85
N ALA A 106 5.60 10.69 9.43
CA ALA A 106 5.46 11.70 8.39
C ALA A 106 5.00 11.08 7.06
N LEU A 107 5.63 10.00 6.59
CA LEU A 107 5.27 9.30 5.36
C LEU A 107 3.83 8.75 5.41
N LEU A 108 3.45 8.11 6.52
CA LEU A 108 2.09 7.61 6.71
C LEU A 108 1.07 8.76 6.79
N GLY A 109 1.44 9.87 7.44
CA GLY A 109 0.64 11.10 7.50
C GLY A 109 0.43 11.72 6.12
N THR A 110 1.49 11.81 5.30
CA THR A 110 1.43 12.30 3.92
C THR A 110 0.52 11.44 3.07
N ALA A 111 0.62 10.10 3.16
CA ALA A 111 -0.29 9.19 2.46
C ALA A 111 -1.76 9.42 2.85
N ARG A 112 -2.04 9.62 4.15
CA ARG A 112 -3.40 9.93 4.65
C ARG A 112 -3.89 11.30 4.17
N PHE A 113 -3.02 12.30 4.17
CA PHE A 113 -3.34 13.64 3.68
C PHE A 113 -3.75 13.62 2.20
N PHE A 114 -2.96 12.99 1.33
CA PHE A 114 -3.30 12.88 -0.10
C PHE A 114 -4.56 12.04 -0.34
N LEU A 115 -4.79 11.00 0.47
CA LEU A 115 -6.03 10.22 0.40
C LEU A 115 -7.26 11.08 0.72
N ALA A 116 -7.20 11.88 1.78
CA ALA A 116 -8.29 12.79 2.13
C ALA A 116 -8.48 13.88 1.05
N LEU A 117 -7.38 14.45 0.56
CA LEU A 117 -7.42 15.49 -0.46
C LEU A 117 -8.00 14.98 -1.79
N ALA A 118 -7.69 13.75 -2.19
CA ALA A 118 -8.30 13.10 -3.35
C ALA A 118 -9.80 12.86 -3.18
N GLY A 119 -10.28 12.63 -1.95
CA GLY A 119 -11.72 12.58 -1.66
C GLY A 119 -12.41 13.92 -1.94
N LEU A 120 -11.83 15.01 -1.45
CA LEU A 120 -12.37 16.37 -1.60
C LEU A 120 -12.32 16.88 -3.05
N ASP A 121 -11.28 16.51 -3.82
CA ASP A 121 -11.03 17.01 -5.18
C ASP A 121 -12.11 16.64 -6.20
N VAL A 122 -12.85 15.54 -5.98
CA VAL A 122 -13.92 15.10 -6.90
C VAL A 122 -15.13 16.05 -6.88
N GLY A 123 -15.27 16.86 -5.81
CA GLY A 123 -16.33 17.87 -5.71
C GLY A 123 -17.74 17.30 -5.50
N THR A 124 -17.83 16.08 -4.93
CA THR A 124 -19.11 15.42 -4.63
C THR A 124 -19.37 15.38 -3.12
N SER A 125 -20.64 15.29 -2.72
CA SER A 125 -21.05 15.19 -1.31
C SER A 125 -20.64 13.90 -0.60
N PHE A 126 -19.95 12.98 -1.28
CA PHE A 126 -19.48 11.71 -0.73
C PHE A 126 -17.97 11.71 -0.44
N GLY A 127 -17.24 12.74 -0.88
CA GLY A 127 -15.79 12.81 -0.79
C GLY A 127 -15.24 13.40 0.50
N GLY A 128 -16.07 14.10 1.29
CA GLY A 128 -15.70 14.80 2.53
C GLY A 128 -16.75 14.62 3.62
#